data_AF-A0A6D2IGY4-F1
#
_entry.id   AF-A0A6D2IGY4-F1
#
_cell.length_a   1.000
_cell.length_b   1.000
_cell.length_c   1.000
_cell.angle_alpha   90.00
_cell.angle_beta   90.00
_cell.angle_gamma   90.00
#
_symmetry.space_group_name_H-M   'P 1'
#
loop_
_entity.id
_entity.type
_entity.pdbx_description
1 polymer ?
#
loop_
_entity_poly.entity_id
_entity_poly.type
_entity_poly.pdbx_seq_one_letter_code
_entity_poly.pdbx_strand_id
1 'polypeptide(L)'
;MVSHGLFLILVMIAIVGSTNIVNARCKGTCDRLTLPYPFGFSDGCPIRLNCSMSGLPMIGDFSVKNLTVDSIFVALTHNCNRTIEDMKPLFGELYAPSLENAFLMENCTRRPTDGCSIKPTFLESQLQMKSCETKGNIRCFSLDKNTTKFFTMEDLRQSSCRLLFSSLTFESVALNAGVAVEFERVRLGWWLKGDCREENCSEKNAVCSQVVTPDGSSGHRCSCPESYEGDGFISSCRKGQCGLTSNRSCSDVEDEDTGLDMVGFYWSLTMTYVIVCTGFLVLLCFESPPRQAWFSLVDNFIHLVKRTLRYA
;
A
#
# COMPACT_ATOMS: atom_id res chain seq x y z
N MET A 1 -15.40 -15.83 -66.07
CA MET A 1 -15.12 -16.62 -64.86
C MET A 1 -14.34 -15.82 -63.80
N VAL A 2 -14.72 -14.56 -63.51
CA VAL A 2 -13.99 -13.67 -62.56
C VAL A 2 -14.84 -13.31 -61.32
N SER A 3 -16.13 -13.66 -61.31
CA SER A 3 -17.09 -13.19 -60.29
C SER A 3 -17.06 -13.97 -58.96
N HIS A 4 -16.71 -15.26 -58.98
CA HIS A 4 -16.74 -16.08 -57.75
C HIS A 4 -15.53 -15.84 -56.84
N GLY A 5 -14.36 -15.54 -57.40
CA GLY A 5 -13.15 -15.25 -56.62
C GLY A 5 -13.25 -13.95 -55.84
N LEU A 6 -13.85 -12.90 -56.44
CA LEU A 6 -14.04 -11.61 -55.78
C LEU A 6 -15.04 -11.69 -54.61
N PHE A 7 -16.09 -12.51 -54.77
CA PHE A 7 -17.12 -12.71 -53.74
C PHE A 7 -16.58 -13.47 -52.52
N LEU A 8 -15.72 -14.48 -52.74
CA LEU A 8 -15.06 -15.21 -51.66
C LEU A 8 -14.07 -14.32 -50.89
N ILE A 9 -13.35 -13.42 -51.56
CA ILE A 9 -12.43 -12.48 -50.90
C ILE A 9 -13.21 -11.46 -50.06
N LEU A 10 -14.33 -10.95 -50.56
CA LEU A 10 -15.20 -10.03 -49.80
C LEU A 10 -15.84 -10.70 -48.58
N VAL A 11 -16.24 -11.97 -48.68
CA VAL A 11 -16.77 -12.75 -47.55
C VAL A 11 -15.67 -13.01 -46.50
N MET A 12 -14.43 -13.28 -46.91
CA MET A 12 -13.31 -13.46 -45.98
C MET A 12 -12.91 -12.15 -45.29
N ILE A 13 -12.99 -10.99 -45.96
CA ILE A 13 -12.77 -9.67 -45.35
C ILE A 13 -13.89 -9.34 -44.35
N ALA A 14 -15.14 -9.73 -44.64
CA ALA A 14 -16.26 -9.53 -43.73
C ALA A 14 -16.20 -10.41 -42.46
N ILE A 15 -15.56 -11.58 -42.53
CA ILE A 15 -15.42 -12.50 -41.38
C ILE A 15 -14.24 -12.08 -40.46
N VAL A 16 -13.23 -11.38 -41.00
CA VAL A 16 -12.04 -10.93 -40.22
C VAL A 16 -12.22 -9.52 -39.64
N GLY A 17 -13.23 -8.76 -40.07
CA GLY A 17 -13.46 -7.36 -39.71
C GLY A 17 -14.24 -7.07 -38.43
N SER A 18 -14.51 -8.07 -37.58
CA SER A 18 -15.16 -7.86 -36.29
C SER A 18 -14.21 -8.21 -35.16
N THR A 19 -13.18 -7.39 -34.96
CA THR A 19 -12.59 -7.31 -33.61
C THR A 19 -13.69 -6.76 -32.72
N ASN A 20 -14.39 -7.64 -32.01
CA ASN A 20 -15.09 -7.23 -30.81
C ASN A 20 -14.02 -6.56 -29.93
N ILE A 21 -14.01 -5.23 -29.89
CA ILE A 21 -13.37 -4.51 -28.80
C ILE A 21 -14.22 -4.88 -27.60
N VAL A 22 -13.90 -6.03 -26.99
CA VAL A 22 -14.34 -6.31 -25.64
C VAL A 22 -13.72 -5.17 -24.85
N ASN A 23 -14.51 -4.19 -24.42
CA ASN A 23 -14.08 -3.26 -23.39
C ASN A 23 -13.58 -4.14 -22.25
N ALA A 24 -12.26 -4.28 -22.15
CA ALA A 24 -11.65 -5.18 -21.19
C ALA A 24 -12.19 -4.74 -19.84
N ARG A 25 -12.79 -5.66 -19.09
CA ARG A 25 -13.30 -5.31 -17.77
C ARG A 25 -12.11 -4.90 -16.90
N CYS A 26 -12.22 -3.79 -16.18
CA CYS A 26 -11.19 -3.39 -15.23
C CYS A 26 -10.97 -4.50 -14.20
N LYS A 27 -9.77 -5.09 -14.20
CA LYS A 27 -9.33 -6.08 -13.23
C LYS A 27 -8.50 -5.38 -12.16
N GLY A 28 -9.12 -5.19 -10.99
CA GLY A 28 -8.49 -4.60 -9.80
C GLY A 28 -7.66 -5.57 -8.96
N THR A 29 -7.49 -6.84 -9.35
CA THR A 29 -6.82 -7.85 -8.53
C THR A 29 -5.35 -8.06 -8.94
N CYS A 30 -4.47 -8.02 -7.95
CA CYS A 30 -3.03 -8.32 -8.02
C CYS A 30 -2.68 -9.24 -6.86
N ASP A 31 -2.52 -10.54 -7.17
CA ASP A 31 -2.39 -11.60 -6.16
C ASP A 31 -3.51 -11.54 -5.10
N ARG A 32 -3.19 -11.24 -3.82
CA ARG A 32 -4.15 -11.12 -2.72
C ARG A 32 -4.74 -9.71 -2.56
N LEU A 33 -4.19 -8.73 -3.25
CA LEU A 33 -4.66 -7.35 -3.19
C LEU A 33 -5.78 -7.12 -4.20
N THR A 34 -6.86 -6.47 -3.76
CA THR A 34 -7.95 -6.00 -4.61
C THR A 34 -8.06 -4.49 -4.47
N LEU A 35 -7.97 -3.78 -5.59
CA LEU A 35 -8.13 -2.33 -5.64
C LEU A 35 -9.54 -1.96 -6.11
N PRO A 36 -10.13 -0.88 -5.56
CA PRO A 36 -11.40 -0.37 -6.03
C PRO A 36 -11.24 0.28 -7.41
N TYR A 37 -12.30 0.25 -8.22
CA TYR A 37 -12.37 1.07 -9.43
C TYR A 37 -12.24 2.56 -9.04
N PRO A 38 -11.55 3.43 -9.82
CA PRO A 38 -10.99 3.22 -11.16
C PRO A 38 -9.59 2.62 -11.22
N PHE A 39 -9.04 2.16 -10.09
CA PHE A 39 -7.71 1.59 -10.01
C PHE A 39 -7.71 0.10 -10.40
N GLY A 40 -6.67 -0.33 -11.11
CA GLY A 40 -6.42 -1.75 -11.31
C GLY A 40 -5.25 -2.03 -12.24
N PHE A 41 -5.17 -3.25 -12.77
CA PHE A 41 -3.94 -3.79 -13.38
C PHE A 41 -4.10 -4.18 -14.86
N SER A 42 -5.32 -4.09 -15.40
CA SER A 42 -5.63 -4.37 -16.80
C SER A 42 -5.82 -3.09 -17.63
N ASP A 43 -5.73 -3.20 -18.95
CA ASP A 43 -6.04 -2.11 -19.90
C ASP A 43 -7.46 -1.54 -19.76
N GLY A 44 -8.37 -2.31 -19.15
CA GLY A 44 -9.74 -1.89 -18.86
C GLY A 44 -9.90 -0.87 -17.72
N CYS A 45 -8.85 -0.61 -16.94
CA CYS A 45 -8.90 0.29 -15.80
C CYS A 45 -8.46 1.69 -16.21
N PRO A 46 -9.23 2.75 -15.89
CA PRO A 46 -8.81 4.12 -16.21
C PRO A 46 -7.45 4.47 -15.60
N ILE A 47 -7.23 4.12 -14.34
CA ILE A 47 -5.93 4.30 -13.68
C ILE A 47 -5.26 2.94 -13.53
N ARG A 48 -4.40 2.64 -14.50
CA ARG A 48 -3.64 1.39 -14.53
C ARG A 48 -2.37 1.49 -13.69
N LEU A 49 -2.21 0.53 -12.80
CA LEU A 49 -1.02 0.29 -11.99
C LEU A 49 -0.32 -0.99 -12.46
N ASN A 50 0.94 -1.13 -12.09
CA ASN A 50 1.72 -2.34 -12.31
C ASN A 50 1.63 -3.26 -11.09
N CYS A 51 1.54 -4.57 -11.32
CA CYS A 51 1.58 -5.59 -10.27
C CYS A 51 3.00 -6.17 -10.22
N SER A 52 3.70 -6.01 -9.10
CA SER A 52 5.04 -6.59 -8.93
C SER A 52 4.97 -8.13 -8.83
N MET A 53 6.12 -8.79 -8.98
CA MET A 53 6.21 -10.24 -8.75
C MET A 53 5.82 -10.64 -7.31
N SER A 54 5.96 -9.72 -6.35
CA SER A 54 5.55 -9.92 -4.97
C SER A 54 4.09 -9.55 -4.69
N GLY A 55 3.30 -9.26 -5.73
CA GLY A 55 1.88 -8.92 -5.59
C GLY A 55 1.63 -7.50 -5.05
N LEU A 56 2.58 -6.58 -5.22
CA LEU A 56 2.45 -5.20 -4.75
C LEU A 56 2.10 -4.23 -5.90
N PRO A 57 1.25 -3.23 -5.64
CA PRO A 57 0.92 -2.20 -6.61
C PRO A 57 2.05 -1.20 -6.81
N MET A 58 2.35 -0.86 -8.06
CA MET A 58 3.47 -0.02 -8.45
C MET A 58 3.05 1.04 -9.50
N ILE A 59 3.66 2.22 -9.44
CA ILE A 59 3.64 3.26 -10.49
C ILE A 59 5.07 3.45 -10.96
N GLY A 60 5.38 3.01 -12.19
CA GLY A 60 6.78 2.88 -12.61
C GLY A 60 7.54 2.00 -11.61
N ASP A 61 8.62 2.55 -11.05
CA ASP A 61 9.46 1.88 -10.04
C ASP A 61 9.04 2.20 -8.60
N PHE A 62 7.98 2.98 -8.40
CA PHE A 62 7.53 3.42 -7.09
C PHE A 62 6.41 2.54 -6.53
N SER A 63 6.56 2.09 -5.28
CA SER A 63 5.56 1.26 -4.61
C SER A 63 4.41 2.12 -4.07
N VAL A 64 3.18 1.74 -4.44
CA VAL A 64 1.96 2.33 -3.88
C VAL A 64 1.74 1.73 -2.48
N LYS A 65 1.61 2.61 -1.48
CA LYS A 65 1.46 2.25 -0.07
C LYS A 65 0.00 2.25 0.37
N ASN A 66 -0.77 3.26 -0.02
CA ASN A 66 -2.17 3.38 0.35
C ASN A 66 -2.97 4.10 -0.73
N LEU A 67 -4.26 3.79 -0.84
CA LEU A 67 -5.23 4.49 -1.68
C LEU A 67 -6.35 5.01 -0.80
N THR A 68 -6.62 6.30 -0.89
CA THR A 68 -7.78 6.94 -0.27
C THR A 68 -8.76 7.40 -1.34
N VAL A 69 -9.90 7.93 -0.88
CA VAL A 69 -10.95 8.48 -1.74
C VAL A 69 -10.41 9.57 -2.69
N ASP A 70 -9.40 10.32 -2.27
CA ASP A 70 -8.87 11.47 -2.99
C ASP A 70 -7.39 11.35 -3.39
N SER A 71 -6.67 10.35 -2.86
CA SER A 71 -5.21 10.33 -2.95
C SER A 71 -4.62 8.94 -3.16
N ILE A 72 -3.47 8.90 -3.82
CA ILE A 72 -2.60 7.75 -3.96
C ILE A 72 -1.32 8.07 -3.19
N PHE A 73 -1.01 7.29 -2.17
CA PHE A 73 0.22 7.45 -1.41
C PHE A 73 1.28 6.52 -1.97
N VAL A 74 2.38 7.10 -2.41
CA VAL A 74 3.49 6.40 -3.06
C VAL A 74 4.75 6.54 -2.21
N ALA A 75 5.50 5.47 -2.05
CA ALA A 75 6.78 5.53 -1.35
C ALA A 75 7.87 6.15 -2.22
N LEU A 76 8.56 7.12 -1.65
CA LEU A 76 9.73 7.79 -2.22
C LEU A 76 10.90 7.72 -1.24
N THR A 77 11.45 6.51 -1.13
CA THR A 77 12.58 6.22 -0.23
C THR A 77 13.81 7.05 -0.60
N HIS A 78 14.67 7.26 0.40
CA HIS A 78 15.96 7.91 0.25
C HIS A 78 16.79 7.27 -0.88
N ASN A 79 17.13 8.05 -1.90
CA ASN A 79 17.99 7.61 -3.01
C ASN A 79 18.88 8.74 -3.54
N CYS A 80 20.19 8.62 -3.34
CA CYS A 80 21.18 9.61 -3.76
C CYS A 80 21.52 9.61 -5.25
N ASN A 81 20.97 8.68 -6.02
CA ASN A 81 21.18 8.61 -7.46
C ASN A 81 19.92 9.03 -8.24
N ARG A 82 18.84 9.42 -7.54
CA ARG A 82 17.57 9.80 -8.18
C ARG A 82 17.67 11.20 -8.78
N THR A 83 17.54 11.25 -10.10
CA THR A 83 17.44 12.48 -10.88
C THR A 83 16.00 12.98 -10.91
N ILE A 84 15.79 14.23 -11.33
CA ILE A 84 14.44 14.77 -11.53
C ILE A 84 13.64 13.94 -12.54
N GLU A 85 14.28 13.46 -13.61
CA GLU A 85 13.62 12.70 -14.67
C GLU A 85 13.05 11.36 -14.21
N ASP A 86 13.65 10.75 -13.19
CA ASP A 86 13.17 9.48 -12.61
C ASP A 86 11.79 9.63 -11.95
N MET A 87 11.35 10.87 -11.67
CA MET A 87 10.02 11.16 -11.12
C MET A 87 8.90 11.15 -12.16
N LYS A 88 9.24 11.14 -13.45
CA LYS A 88 8.28 11.20 -14.56
C LYS A 88 7.10 10.22 -14.43
N PRO A 89 7.27 8.96 -13.97
CA PRO A 89 6.15 8.04 -13.77
C PRO A 89 5.07 8.54 -12.80
N LEU A 90 5.39 9.44 -11.87
CA LEU A 90 4.42 10.01 -10.92
C LEU A 90 3.56 11.13 -11.54
N PHE A 91 3.88 11.57 -12.76
CA PHE A 91 3.12 12.55 -13.53
C PHE A 91 2.34 11.83 -14.64
N GLY A 92 1.24 11.19 -14.24
CA GLY A 92 0.35 10.48 -15.15
C GLY A 92 -0.66 11.40 -15.83
N GLU A 93 -1.45 10.83 -16.73
CA GLU A 93 -2.54 11.55 -17.39
C GLU A 93 -3.73 11.85 -16.45
N LEU A 94 -3.92 11.01 -15.43
CA LEU A 94 -5.07 11.03 -14.52
C LEU A 94 -4.68 11.21 -13.04
N TYR A 95 -3.40 11.47 -12.78
CA TYR A 95 -2.89 11.73 -11.44
C TYR A 95 -1.60 12.55 -11.50
N ALA A 96 -1.35 13.32 -10.46
CA ALA A 96 -0.13 14.11 -10.29
C ALA A 96 0.15 14.35 -8.80
N PRO A 97 1.41 14.65 -8.42
CA PRO A 97 1.73 15.05 -7.06
C PRO A 97 0.95 16.29 -6.66
N SER A 98 0.31 16.26 -5.50
CA SER A 98 -0.52 17.35 -5.00
C SER A 98 0.31 18.44 -4.30
N LEU A 99 -0.27 19.62 -4.07
CA LEU A 99 0.40 20.75 -3.40
C LEU A 99 0.80 20.46 -1.94
N GLU A 100 0.21 19.44 -1.32
CA GLU A 100 0.54 18.98 0.03
C GLU A 100 1.88 18.21 0.11
N ASN A 101 2.66 18.22 -0.97
CA ASN A 101 4.01 17.68 -0.97
C ASN A 101 5.07 18.78 -0.86
N ALA A 102 6.21 18.42 -0.27
CA ALA A 102 7.48 19.08 -0.52
C ALA A 102 8.52 18.04 -0.92
N PHE A 103 9.36 18.37 -1.90
CA PHE A 103 10.43 17.49 -2.35
C PHE A 103 11.76 17.92 -1.73
N LEU A 104 12.51 16.94 -1.23
CA LEU A 104 13.84 17.14 -0.66
C LEU A 104 14.88 16.99 -1.76
N MET A 105 15.58 18.09 -2.03
CA MET A 105 16.49 18.22 -3.15
C MET A 105 17.88 18.70 -2.73
N GLU A 106 18.89 18.28 -3.50
CA GLU A 106 20.31 18.64 -3.31
C GLU A 106 20.97 19.04 -4.65
N ASN A 107 22.24 19.46 -4.60
CA ASN A 107 23.02 19.95 -5.73
C ASN A 107 22.36 21.15 -6.44
N CYS A 108 22.02 22.17 -5.66
CA CYS A 108 21.31 23.36 -6.12
C CYS A 108 22.27 24.52 -6.42
N THR A 109 22.09 25.17 -7.56
CA THR A 109 23.04 26.18 -8.07
C THR A 109 22.80 27.62 -7.56
N ARG A 110 21.56 28.01 -7.26
CA ARG A 110 21.21 29.37 -6.76
C ARG A 110 21.14 29.39 -5.24
N ARG A 111 21.42 30.50 -4.55
CA ARG A 111 21.13 30.66 -3.11
C ARG A 111 19.63 30.97 -2.91
N PRO A 112 19.00 30.63 -1.78
CA PRO A 112 17.55 30.77 -1.62
C PRO A 112 17.16 32.25 -1.55
N THR A 113 16.07 32.62 -2.22
CA THR A 113 15.28 33.82 -1.90
C THR A 113 14.09 33.47 -1.00
N ASP A 114 13.52 32.26 -1.12
CA ASP A 114 12.45 31.73 -0.26
C ASP A 114 12.53 30.19 -0.18
N GLY A 115 12.28 29.61 1.01
CA GLY A 115 12.19 28.16 1.21
C GLY A 115 12.76 27.62 2.53
N CYS A 116 12.29 26.44 2.96
CA CYS A 116 12.81 25.74 4.14
C CYS A 116 14.20 25.14 3.84
N SER A 117 15.15 25.38 4.74
CA SER A 117 16.49 24.76 4.73
C SER A 117 16.61 23.82 5.92
N ILE A 118 16.76 22.53 5.65
CA ILE A 118 16.88 21.50 6.70
C ILE A 118 18.37 21.28 6.99
N LYS A 119 18.75 21.35 8.27
CA LYS A 119 20.12 21.03 8.69
C LYS A 119 20.36 19.52 8.55
N PRO A 120 21.50 19.07 7.98
CA PRO A 120 21.82 17.65 7.87
C PRO A 120 21.77 16.89 9.20
N THR A 121 22.19 17.54 10.29
CA THR A 121 22.15 16.93 11.63
C THR A 121 20.74 16.60 12.10
N PHE A 122 19.75 17.39 11.72
CA PHE A 122 18.34 17.11 12.02
C PHE A 122 17.84 15.91 11.20
N LEU A 123 18.19 15.87 9.91
CA LEU A 123 17.86 14.76 9.02
C LEU A 123 18.43 13.43 9.54
N GLU A 124 19.69 13.42 9.95
CA GLU A 124 20.34 12.20 10.43
C GLU A 124 19.82 11.74 11.79
N SER A 125 19.67 12.66 12.74
CA SER A 125 19.32 12.31 14.13
C SER A 125 17.84 12.01 14.34
N GLN A 126 16.95 12.70 13.63
CA GLN A 126 15.50 12.56 13.83
C GLN A 126 14.86 11.66 12.79
N LEU A 127 15.37 11.69 11.55
CA LEU A 127 14.74 11.03 10.41
C LEU A 127 15.51 9.79 9.96
N GLN A 128 16.68 9.53 10.56
CA GLN A 128 17.56 8.40 10.22
C GLN A 128 17.96 8.37 8.74
N MET A 129 17.90 9.53 8.08
CA MET A 129 18.25 9.70 6.68
C MET A 129 19.60 10.41 6.58
N LYS A 130 20.46 9.95 5.67
CA LYS A 130 21.76 10.61 5.42
C LYS A 130 21.60 11.64 4.32
N SER A 131 22.33 12.73 4.40
CA SER A 131 22.48 13.62 3.25
C SER A 131 23.30 12.92 2.18
N CYS A 132 23.01 13.20 0.91
CA CYS A 132 23.79 12.66 -0.21
C CYS A 132 25.10 13.45 -0.40
N GLU A 133 25.15 14.69 0.08
CA GLU A 133 26.33 15.55 0.08
C GLU A 133 26.90 15.75 1.49
N THR A 134 28.21 15.57 1.65
CA THR A 134 28.93 15.78 2.94
C THR A 134 28.88 17.23 3.46
N LYS A 135 28.57 18.20 2.59
CA LYS A 135 28.38 19.62 2.93
C LYS A 135 26.95 20.10 2.65
N GLY A 136 26.04 19.19 2.33
CA GLY A 136 24.79 19.47 1.63
C GLY A 136 23.84 20.33 2.43
N ASN A 137 23.40 21.45 1.85
CA ASN A 137 22.22 22.16 2.34
C ASN A 137 21.00 21.57 1.63
N ILE A 138 20.28 20.69 2.31
CA ILE A 138 19.03 20.09 1.83
C ILE A 138 18.00 21.20 1.64
N ARG A 139 17.34 21.19 0.50
CA ARG A 139 16.29 22.15 0.17
C ARG A 139 14.95 21.49 0.06
N CYS A 140 13.94 22.15 0.62
CA CYS A 140 12.55 21.79 0.40
C CYS A 140 12.02 22.59 -0.79
N PHE A 141 11.64 21.89 -1.85
CA PHE A 141 10.90 22.45 -2.97
C PHE A 141 9.41 22.20 -2.76
N SER A 142 8.63 23.27 -2.64
CA SER A 142 7.17 23.24 -2.48
C SER A 142 6.56 24.35 -3.31
N LEU A 143 5.28 24.20 -3.70
CA LEU A 143 4.56 25.19 -4.50
C LEU A 143 3.75 26.14 -3.60
N ASP A 144 3.58 27.37 -4.08
CA ASP A 144 2.70 28.33 -3.42
C ASP A 144 1.23 27.93 -3.58
N LYS A 145 0.51 27.90 -2.45
CA LYS A 145 -0.88 27.43 -2.37
C LYS A 145 -1.88 28.23 -3.21
N ASN A 146 -1.50 29.45 -3.65
CA ASN A 146 -2.42 30.39 -4.29
C ASN A 146 -2.56 30.20 -5.81
N THR A 147 -1.69 29.41 -6.44
CA THR A 147 -1.60 29.33 -7.90
C THR A 147 -1.99 27.98 -8.48
N THR A 148 -1.60 26.87 -7.87
CA THR A 148 -1.78 25.53 -8.43
C THR A 148 -2.11 24.49 -7.36
N LYS A 149 -2.92 23.48 -7.73
CA LYS A 149 -3.27 22.36 -6.83
C LYS A 149 -2.33 21.16 -6.95
N PHE A 150 -1.58 21.09 -8.04
CA PHE A 150 -0.73 19.96 -8.41
C PHE A 150 0.61 20.46 -8.93
N PHE A 151 1.63 19.64 -8.73
CA PHE A 151 2.93 19.81 -9.38
C PHE A 151 2.83 19.37 -10.84
N THR A 152 3.58 20.08 -11.68
CA THR A 152 3.94 19.66 -13.02
C THR A 152 5.39 19.18 -13.07
N MET A 153 5.73 18.39 -14.08
CA MET A 153 7.12 17.99 -14.30
C MET A 153 8.02 19.21 -14.57
N GLU A 154 7.46 20.26 -15.16
CA GLU A 154 8.17 21.50 -15.44
C GLU A 154 8.55 22.23 -14.15
N ASP A 155 7.70 22.21 -13.12
CA ASP A 155 8.02 22.82 -11.81
C ASP A 155 9.29 22.19 -11.21
N LEU A 156 9.41 20.86 -11.25
CA LEU A 156 10.60 20.16 -10.76
C LEU A 156 11.84 20.48 -11.62
N ARG A 157 11.68 20.57 -12.95
CA ARG A 157 12.78 20.89 -13.87
C ARG A 157 13.27 22.33 -13.75
N GLN A 158 12.37 23.25 -13.42
CA GLN A 158 12.70 24.65 -13.17
C GLN A 158 13.35 24.86 -11.80
N SER A 159 13.30 23.87 -10.92
CA SER A 159 14.07 23.90 -9.68
C SER A 159 15.56 24.06 -10.01
N SER A 160 16.26 24.87 -9.22
CA SER A 160 17.71 25.08 -9.40
C SER A 160 18.58 23.88 -9.00
N CYS A 161 17.94 22.77 -8.62
CA CYS A 161 18.51 21.56 -8.04
C CYS A 161 18.58 20.44 -9.08
N ARG A 162 19.46 19.46 -8.86
CA ARG A 162 19.66 18.34 -9.81
C ARG A 162 19.27 16.98 -9.25
N LEU A 163 19.29 16.85 -7.92
CA LEU A 163 19.04 15.60 -7.23
C LEU A 163 17.76 15.71 -6.39
N LEU A 164 16.89 14.71 -6.47
CA LEU A 164 15.69 14.59 -5.64
C LEU A 164 15.77 13.30 -4.85
N PHE A 165 16.25 13.37 -3.62
CA PHE A 165 16.54 12.17 -2.85
C PHE A 165 15.36 11.67 -2.01
N SER A 166 14.40 12.53 -1.65
CA SER A 166 13.20 12.13 -0.89
C SER A 166 12.07 13.18 -0.95
N SER A 167 10.99 13.00 -0.20
CA SER A 167 9.83 13.89 -0.10
C SER A 167 9.23 13.93 1.31
N LEU A 168 8.41 14.96 1.51
CA LEU A 168 7.56 15.20 2.66
C LEU A 168 6.12 15.32 2.17
N THR A 169 5.19 14.69 2.88
CA THR A 169 3.75 14.90 2.72
C THR A 169 3.20 15.59 3.97
N PHE A 170 2.37 16.61 3.78
CA PHE A 170 1.70 17.33 4.87
C PHE A 170 0.24 16.89 4.98
N GLU A 171 -0.19 16.62 6.20
CA GLU A 171 -1.58 16.31 6.52
C GLU A 171 -2.07 17.21 7.64
N SER A 172 -3.19 17.90 7.43
CA SER A 172 -3.79 18.74 8.46
C SER A 172 -4.52 17.86 9.48
N VAL A 173 -4.08 17.90 10.73
CA VAL A 173 -4.75 17.20 11.84
C VAL A 173 -5.77 18.16 12.42
N ALA A 174 -7.03 18.02 12.02
CA ALA A 174 -8.17 18.85 12.42
C ALA A 174 -8.00 20.37 12.18
N LEU A 175 -9.09 21.13 12.33
CA LEU A 175 -9.03 22.59 12.33
C LEU A 175 -8.23 23.05 13.56
N ASN A 176 -6.98 23.47 13.33
CA ASN A 176 -6.05 24.09 14.30
C ASN A 176 -5.28 23.18 15.27
N ALA A 177 -5.26 21.85 15.10
CA ALA A 177 -4.52 20.96 16.03
C ALA A 177 -3.07 20.65 15.61
N GLY A 178 -2.67 21.00 14.38
CA GLY A 178 -1.30 20.88 13.90
C GLY A 178 -1.22 20.34 12.47
N VAL A 179 0.00 20.13 11.99
CA VAL A 179 0.27 19.50 10.68
C VAL A 179 1.12 18.28 10.94
N ALA A 180 0.61 17.10 10.59
CA ALA A 180 1.38 15.88 10.52
C ALA A 180 2.28 15.93 9.28
N VAL A 181 3.53 15.51 9.44
CA VAL A 181 4.52 15.47 8.36
C VAL A 181 5.01 14.04 8.23
N GLU A 182 4.84 13.48 7.04
CA GLU A 182 5.30 12.14 6.73
C GLU A 182 6.46 12.20 5.74
N PHE A 183 7.53 11.46 6.03
CA PHE A 183 8.74 11.39 5.22
C PHE A 183 8.69 10.21 4.24
N GLU A 184 9.50 10.30 3.18
CA GLU A 184 9.64 9.24 2.18
C GLU A 184 8.31 8.82 1.51
N ARG A 185 7.37 9.76 1.44
CA ARG A 185 6.04 9.54 0.89
C ARG A 185 5.62 10.72 0.02
N VAL A 186 4.95 10.40 -1.09
CA VAL A 186 4.36 11.36 -2.01
C VAL A 186 2.86 11.12 -2.06
N ARG A 187 2.09 12.19 -1.88
CA ARG A 187 0.65 12.22 -2.11
C ARG A 187 0.36 12.60 -3.56
N LEU A 188 -0.15 11.68 -4.36
CA LEU A 188 -0.71 12.01 -5.67
C LEU A 188 -2.20 12.25 -5.50
N GLY A 189 -2.73 13.33 -6.04
CA GLY A 189 -4.17 13.39 -6.28
C GLY A 189 -4.48 12.87 -7.67
N TRP A 190 -5.68 12.34 -7.83
CA TRP A 190 -6.14 11.69 -9.05
C TRP A 190 -7.52 12.20 -9.48
N TRP A 191 -7.89 11.94 -10.73
CA TRP A 191 -9.18 12.31 -11.32
C TRP A 191 -9.52 11.42 -12.52
N LEU A 192 -10.78 11.40 -12.93
CA LEU A 192 -11.19 10.94 -14.26
C LEU A 192 -11.51 12.16 -15.14
N LYS A 193 -11.38 12.01 -16.46
CA LYS A 193 -11.73 13.06 -17.42
C LYS A 193 -13.23 13.39 -17.36
N GLY A 194 -13.57 14.65 -17.55
CA GLY A 194 -14.96 15.14 -17.56
C GLY A 194 -15.27 16.00 -16.34
N ASP A 195 -16.53 16.38 -16.17
CA ASP A 195 -17.00 17.19 -15.06
C ASP A 195 -18.20 16.54 -14.34
N CYS A 196 -18.67 17.18 -13.26
CA CYS A 196 -19.81 16.73 -12.48
C CYS A 196 -21.19 17.08 -13.07
N ARG A 197 -21.25 17.65 -14.28
CA ARG A 197 -22.52 18.04 -14.92
C ARG A 197 -23.10 16.90 -15.75
N GLU A 198 -22.25 16.05 -16.30
CA GLU A 198 -22.62 14.80 -16.96
C GLU A 198 -22.70 13.67 -15.90
N GLU A 199 -23.72 12.83 -15.94
CA GLU A 199 -24.03 11.77 -14.95
C GLU A 199 -22.97 10.64 -14.92
N ASN A 200 -21.74 10.96 -14.51
CA ASN A 200 -20.59 10.05 -14.53
C ASN A 200 -20.37 9.27 -13.21
N CYS A 201 -21.06 9.68 -12.15
CA CYS A 201 -21.13 8.93 -10.90
C CYS A 201 -22.35 8.01 -10.90
N SER A 202 -22.32 6.95 -10.09
CA SER A 202 -23.49 6.09 -9.94
C SER A 202 -24.71 6.92 -9.49
N GLU A 203 -25.83 6.81 -10.21
CA GLU A 203 -27.02 7.68 -10.05
C GLU A 203 -27.59 7.76 -8.62
N LYS A 204 -27.30 6.78 -7.75
CA LYS A 204 -27.84 6.70 -6.39
C LYS A 204 -26.77 7.02 -5.36
N ASN A 205 -26.93 8.16 -4.70
CA ASN A 205 -26.21 8.57 -3.49
C ASN A 205 -24.68 8.64 -3.63
N ALA A 206 -24.12 8.86 -4.83
CA ALA A 206 -22.71 9.18 -4.99
C ALA A 206 -22.51 10.71 -4.95
N VAL A 207 -21.40 11.16 -4.38
CA VAL A 207 -20.99 12.56 -4.37
C VAL A 207 -19.96 12.77 -5.46
N CYS A 208 -20.25 13.70 -6.37
CA CYS A 208 -19.28 14.12 -7.37
C CYS A 208 -18.45 15.30 -6.87
N SER A 209 -17.12 15.18 -6.95
CA SER A 209 -16.17 16.23 -6.59
C SER A 209 -15.39 16.70 -7.82
N GLN A 210 -15.50 17.98 -8.15
CA GLN A 210 -14.76 18.58 -9.26
C GLN A 210 -13.26 18.71 -8.92
N VAL A 211 -12.40 18.37 -9.87
CA VAL A 211 -10.95 18.50 -9.79
C VAL A 211 -10.46 19.37 -10.94
N VAL A 212 -9.68 20.40 -10.63
CA VAL A 212 -8.96 21.18 -11.64
C VAL A 212 -7.62 20.48 -11.85
N THR A 213 -7.40 19.99 -13.06
CA THR A 213 -6.21 19.20 -13.41
C THR A 213 -4.99 20.11 -13.64
N PRO A 214 -3.76 19.59 -13.65
CA PRO A 214 -2.55 20.39 -13.84
C PRO A 214 -2.52 21.17 -15.17
N ASP A 215 -3.13 20.63 -16.22
CA ASP A 215 -3.27 21.26 -17.54
C ASP A 215 -4.45 22.25 -17.63
N GLY A 216 -5.17 22.48 -16.53
CA GLY A 216 -6.32 23.39 -16.48
C GLY A 216 -7.63 22.80 -17.01
N SER A 217 -7.60 21.53 -17.45
CA SER A 217 -8.78 20.78 -17.85
C SER A 217 -9.69 20.46 -16.64
N SER A 218 -10.90 20.00 -16.96
CA SER A 218 -11.85 19.51 -15.96
C SER A 218 -11.66 18.01 -15.74
N GLY A 219 -11.48 17.64 -14.46
CA GLY A 219 -11.58 16.28 -13.98
C GLY A 219 -12.65 16.18 -12.89
N HIS A 220 -13.06 14.97 -12.59
CA HIS A 220 -13.98 14.69 -11.49
C HIS A 220 -13.59 13.41 -10.76
N ARG A 221 -14.14 13.27 -9.55
CA ARG A 221 -14.09 12.06 -8.74
C ARG A 221 -15.47 11.78 -8.19
N CYS A 222 -15.79 10.50 -8.06
CA CYS A 222 -16.99 10.05 -7.39
C CYS A 222 -16.59 9.36 -6.09
N SER A 223 -17.36 9.62 -5.04
CA SER A 223 -17.19 8.95 -3.76
C SER A 223 -18.53 8.64 -3.13
N CYS A 224 -18.56 7.65 -2.25
CA CYS A 224 -19.74 7.41 -1.44
C CYS A 224 -19.73 8.31 -0.20
N PRO A 225 -20.90 8.83 0.22
CA PRO A 225 -21.07 9.51 1.50
C PRO A 225 -20.64 8.61 2.66
N GLU A 226 -20.39 9.23 3.82
CA GLU A 226 -20.19 8.50 5.06
C GLU A 226 -21.34 7.50 5.28
N SER A 227 -21.01 6.32 5.84
CA SER A 227 -21.91 5.17 6.03
C SER A 227 -22.36 4.43 4.75
N TYR A 228 -21.85 4.81 3.58
CA TYR A 228 -22.07 4.06 2.34
C TYR A 228 -20.77 3.38 1.87
N GLU A 229 -20.92 2.18 1.31
CA GLU A 229 -19.83 1.38 0.77
C GLU A 229 -19.97 1.27 -0.76
N GLY A 230 -18.85 1.43 -1.46
CA GLY A 230 -18.75 1.41 -2.92
C GLY A 230 -17.64 2.33 -3.44
N ASP A 231 -17.41 2.30 -4.75
CA ASP A 231 -16.47 3.18 -5.45
C ASP A 231 -17.13 4.47 -5.98
N GLY A 232 -18.47 4.55 -5.96
CA GLY A 232 -19.22 5.72 -6.43
C GLY A 232 -19.32 5.84 -7.95
N PHE A 233 -18.73 4.91 -8.71
CA PHE A 233 -18.78 4.82 -10.17
C PHE A 233 -19.56 3.58 -10.61
N ILE A 234 -18.89 2.42 -10.66
CA ILE A 234 -19.45 1.15 -11.13
C ILE A 234 -20.16 0.45 -9.98
N SER A 235 -19.53 0.42 -8.80
CA SER A 235 -20.21 -0.07 -7.60
C SER A 235 -21.01 1.06 -6.97
N SER A 236 -22.33 0.94 -7.08
CA SER A 236 -23.27 1.90 -6.50
C SER A 236 -23.05 2.00 -4.99
N CYS A 237 -23.21 3.22 -4.47
CA CYS A 237 -23.15 3.46 -3.03
C CYS A 237 -24.32 2.76 -2.33
N ARG A 238 -24.00 1.70 -1.58
CA ARG A 238 -24.97 0.96 -0.77
C ARG A 238 -24.78 1.36 0.68
N LYS A 239 -25.88 1.54 1.41
CA LYS A 239 -25.80 1.82 2.84
C LYS A 239 -25.08 0.65 3.51
N GLY A 240 -23.89 0.92 4.04
CA GLY A 240 -23.12 -0.05 4.78
C GLY A 240 -23.94 -0.51 5.97
N GLN A 241 -23.94 -1.80 6.24
CA GLN A 241 -24.65 -2.37 7.38
C GLN A 241 -23.87 -2.13 8.70
N CYS A 242 -23.26 -0.95 8.87
CA CYS A 242 -22.68 -0.54 10.14
C CYS A 242 -23.85 -0.18 11.07
N GLY A 243 -24.18 -1.09 11.98
CA GLY A 243 -25.08 -0.81 13.11
C GLY A 243 -26.39 -1.60 13.22
N LEU A 244 -26.62 -2.70 12.49
CA LEU A 244 -27.86 -3.50 12.72
C LEU A 244 -27.73 -4.99 13.00
N THR A 245 -26.57 -5.64 12.87
CA THR A 245 -26.25 -6.93 13.52
C THR A 245 -24.87 -7.40 13.04
N SER A 246 -23.79 -6.75 13.45
CA SER A 246 -22.46 -7.35 13.42
C SER A 246 -21.48 -6.44 14.15
N ASN A 247 -20.71 -7.01 15.07
CA ASN A 247 -19.66 -6.33 15.82
C ASN A 247 -18.41 -6.11 14.95
N ARG A 248 -18.57 -5.50 13.77
CA ARG A 248 -17.47 -5.05 12.92
C ARG A 248 -17.52 -3.54 12.84
N SER A 249 -16.57 -2.92 13.54
CA SER A 249 -16.24 -1.51 13.40
C SER A 249 -15.93 -1.23 11.93
N CYS A 250 -16.55 -0.19 11.38
CA CYS A 250 -16.09 0.44 10.16
C CYS A 250 -14.64 0.88 10.43
N SER A 251 -13.68 0.40 9.64
CA SER A 251 -12.25 0.61 9.89
C SER A 251 -11.89 2.08 9.69
N ASP A 252 -11.79 2.82 10.80
CA ASP A 252 -10.77 3.84 10.93
C ASP A 252 -9.43 3.08 10.90
N VAL A 253 -8.55 3.45 9.98
CA VAL A 253 -7.14 3.05 10.07
C VAL A 253 -6.56 3.88 11.21
N GLU A 254 -6.86 3.47 12.44
CA GLU A 254 -6.02 3.81 13.57
C GLU A 254 -4.78 2.93 13.47
N ASP A 255 -3.62 3.57 13.58
CA ASP A 255 -2.33 2.91 13.75
C ASP A 255 -2.40 2.00 15.00
N GLU A 256 -2.80 0.75 14.82
CA GLU A 256 -2.55 -0.27 15.83
C GLU A 256 -1.08 -0.67 15.73
N ASP A 257 -0.29 -0.04 16.61
CA ASP A 257 0.87 -0.65 17.25
C ASP A 257 0.65 -2.16 17.31
N THR A 258 1.65 -2.94 16.88
CA THR A 258 1.62 -4.40 16.87
C THR A 258 1.53 -4.95 18.30
N GLY A 259 0.34 -4.88 18.89
CA GLY A 259 -0.08 -5.60 20.07
C GLY A 259 -0.34 -7.03 19.61
N LEU A 260 0.72 -7.84 19.62
CA LEU A 260 0.60 -9.29 19.50
C LEU A 260 -0.57 -9.77 20.37
N ASP A 261 -1.55 -10.44 19.76
CA ASP A 261 -2.76 -10.95 20.41
C ASP A 261 -2.39 -11.83 21.62
N MET A 262 -2.32 -11.18 22.78
CA MET A 262 -1.94 -11.76 24.06
C MET A 262 -2.84 -12.96 24.37
N VAL A 263 -4.12 -12.90 23.98
CA VAL A 263 -5.10 -13.97 24.17
C VAL A 263 -4.70 -15.19 23.32
N GLY A 264 -4.37 -15.00 22.04
CA GLY A 264 -3.87 -16.06 21.16
C GLY A 264 -2.59 -16.74 21.67
N PHE A 265 -1.65 -15.96 22.22
CA PHE A 265 -0.44 -16.50 22.85
C PHE A 265 -0.75 -17.32 24.10
N TYR A 266 -1.68 -16.87 24.95
CA TYR A 266 -2.10 -17.64 26.13
C TYR A 266 -2.76 -18.97 25.74
N TRP A 267 -3.68 -18.98 24.77
CA TRP A 267 -4.30 -20.24 24.31
C TRP A 267 -3.27 -21.22 23.73
N SER A 268 -2.27 -20.71 23.00
CA SER A 268 -1.21 -21.54 22.41
C SER A 268 -0.30 -22.16 23.48
N LEU A 269 0.07 -21.37 24.50
CA LEU A 269 0.87 -21.86 25.63
C LEU A 269 0.09 -22.83 26.51
N THR A 270 -1.20 -22.58 26.75
CA THR A 270 -2.06 -23.51 27.50
C THR A 270 -2.19 -24.84 26.79
N MET A 271 -2.40 -24.84 25.46
CA MET A 271 -2.47 -26.09 24.68
C MET A 271 -1.16 -26.88 24.76
N THR A 272 -0.02 -26.20 24.65
CA THR A 272 1.29 -26.85 24.73
C THR A 272 1.52 -27.46 26.14
N TYR A 273 1.18 -26.72 27.19
CA TYR A 273 1.28 -27.19 28.57
C TYR A 273 0.40 -28.42 28.82
N VAL A 274 -0.85 -28.41 28.35
CA VAL A 274 -1.77 -29.55 28.49
C VAL A 274 -1.20 -30.79 27.78
N ILE A 275 -0.69 -30.66 26.56
CA ILE A 275 -0.11 -31.79 25.81
C ILE A 275 1.09 -32.38 26.55
N VAL A 276 2.01 -31.54 27.05
CA VAL A 276 3.18 -32.00 27.80
C VAL A 276 2.76 -32.68 29.10
N CYS A 277 1.83 -32.09 29.86
CA CYS A 277 1.33 -32.67 31.09
C CYS A 277 0.60 -34.00 30.86
N THR A 278 -0.24 -34.10 29.82
CA THR A 278 -0.90 -35.35 29.47
C THR A 278 0.12 -36.41 29.04
N GLY A 279 1.14 -36.04 28.26
CA GLY A 279 2.24 -36.94 27.90
C GLY A 279 3.00 -37.45 29.12
N PHE A 280 3.32 -36.57 30.07
CA PHE A 280 3.99 -36.94 31.32
C PHE A 280 3.10 -37.82 32.20
N LEU A 281 1.81 -37.51 32.31
CA LEU A 281 0.85 -38.34 33.04
C LEU A 281 0.70 -39.71 32.39
N VAL A 282 0.64 -39.81 31.07
CA VAL A 282 0.62 -41.11 30.36
C VAL A 282 1.91 -41.89 30.61
N LEU A 283 3.08 -41.23 30.63
CA LEU A 283 4.35 -41.88 30.97
C LEU A 283 4.39 -42.36 32.44
N LEU A 284 3.72 -41.67 33.35
CA LEU A 284 3.60 -42.08 34.75
C LEU A 284 2.51 -43.14 34.99
N CYS A 285 1.44 -43.12 34.20
CA CYS A 285 0.28 -44.01 34.30
C CYS A 285 0.41 -45.29 33.47
N PHE A 286 1.33 -45.33 32.48
CA PHE A 286 1.87 -46.60 32.00
C PHE A 286 2.72 -47.20 33.12
N GLU A 287 2.03 -47.85 34.06
CA GLU A 287 2.55 -49.02 34.76
C GLU A 287 2.91 -50.08 33.70
N SER A 288 4.04 -49.86 33.04
CA SER A 288 4.59 -50.85 32.13
C SER A 288 5.13 -51.99 33.00
N PRO A 289 4.67 -53.24 32.81
CA PRO A 289 5.25 -54.44 33.42
C PRO A 289 6.80 -54.47 33.43
N PRO A 290 7.53 -53.93 32.43
CA PRO A 290 8.99 -53.87 32.48
C PRO A 290 9.59 -53.00 33.58
N ARG A 291 8.90 -51.97 34.10
CA ARG A 291 9.43 -51.12 35.20
C ARG A 291 9.43 -51.86 36.54
N GLN A 292 8.37 -52.63 36.82
CA GLN A 292 8.30 -53.48 38.02
C GLN A 292 9.31 -54.64 37.94
N ALA A 293 9.48 -55.23 36.75
CA ALA A 293 10.48 -56.28 36.52
C ALA A 293 11.92 -55.77 36.72
N TRP A 294 12.24 -54.55 36.25
CA TRP A 294 13.56 -53.95 36.43
C TRP A 294 13.85 -53.64 37.90
N PHE A 295 12.92 -53.04 38.64
CA PHE A 295 13.11 -52.80 40.07
C PHE A 295 13.28 -54.09 40.88
N SER A 296 12.52 -55.15 40.55
CA SER A 296 12.70 -56.47 41.18
C SER A 296 14.08 -57.08 40.89
N LEU A 297 14.62 -56.89 39.68
CA LEU A 297 15.96 -57.34 39.30
C LEU A 297 17.06 -56.59 40.06
N VAL A 298 16.92 -55.27 40.20
CA VAL A 298 17.86 -54.43 40.95
C VAL A 298 17.84 -54.78 42.44
N ASP A 299 16.67 -55.01 43.04
CA ASP A 299 16.58 -55.41 44.44
C ASP A 299 17.23 -56.78 44.71
N ASN A 300 17.01 -57.76 43.81
CA ASN A 300 17.68 -59.05 43.88
C ASN A 300 19.21 -58.93 43.73
N PHE A 301 19.69 -58.05 42.84
CA PHE A 301 21.11 -57.79 42.69
C PHE A 301 21.72 -57.16 43.96
N ILE A 302 21.06 -56.17 44.56
CA ILE A 302 21.50 -55.54 45.82
C ILE A 302 21.56 -56.58 46.95
N HIS A 303 20.57 -57.48 47.04
CA HIS A 303 20.57 -58.57 48.01
C HIS A 303 21.70 -59.58 47.78
N LEU A 304 22.01 -59.89 46.52
CA LEU A 304 23.14 -60.76 46.15
C LEU A 304 24.47 -60.13 46.56
N VAL A 305 24.70 -58.86 46.21
CA VAL A 305 25.90 -58.10 46.57
C VAL A 305 26.07 -58.04 48.10
N LYS A 306 24.98 -57.77 48.84
CA LYS A 306 24.97 -57.78 50.31
C LYS A 306 25.24 -59.17 50.93
N ARG A 307 24.96 -60.27 50.21
CA ARG A 307 25.31 -61.63 50.66
C ARG A 307 26.79 -61.93 50.39
N THR A 308 27.31 -61.60 49.21
CA THR A 308 28.73 -61.79 48.88
C THR A 308 29.67 -60.93 49.73
N LEU A 309 29.27 -59.70 50.10
CA LEU A 309 30.05 -58.85 51.00
C LEU A 309 30.00 -59.28 52.48
N ARG A 310 29.13 -60.21 52.86
CA ARG A 310 29.07 -60.76 54.23
C ARG A 310 29.87 -62.04 54.42
N TYR A 311 30.41 -62.60 53.34
CA TYR A 311 31.23 -63.83 53.34
C TYR A 311 32.63 -63.61 52.73
N ALA A 312 33.04 -62.34 52.58
CA ALA A 312 34.39 -61.93 52.20
C ALA A 312 35.07 -61.21 53.38
#